data_AF-A0A401PUI5-F1
#
_entry.id   AF-A0A401PUI5-F1
#
_cell.length_a   1.000
_cell.length_b   1.000
_cell.length_c   1.000
_cell.angle_alpha   90.00
_cell.angle_beta   90.00
_cell.angle_gamma   90.00
#
_symmetry.space_group_name_H-M   'P 1'
#
loop_
_entity.id
_entity.type
_entity.pdbx_description
1 polymer ?
#
loop_
_entity_poly.entity_id
_entity_poly.type
_entity_poly.pdbx_seq_one_letter_code
_entity_poly.pdbx_strand_id
1 'polypeptide(L)'
;MSDFNQALGSLRLGLEQSPFKTTMVALLFTLLMFSGLRSVGLRLFSMATETYAPGTHSAAFITCPNMKVAKEIARYEWKGNIEEDNEVLLMIKTRSTKVGDLAEYVRSVHPYEVAEVISLPIDQGNPPYLKWLSEVVPE
;
A
#
# COMPACT_ATOMS: atom_id res chain seq x y z
N MET A 1 -40.44 -27.10 -43.90
CA MET A 1 -40.53 -26.35 -42.61
C MET A 1 -39.83 -27.07 -41.45
N SER A 2 -39.79 -28.41 -41.42
CA SER A 2 -39.16 -29.21 -40.35
C SER A 2 -37.62 -29.08 -40.33
N ASP A 3 -36.96 -29.22 -41.48
CA ASP A 3 -35.50 -29.32 -41.54
C ASP A 3 -34.77 -28.01 -41.20
N PHE A 4 -35.41 -26.87 -41.45
CA PHE A 4 -34.87 -25.55 -41.12
C PHE A 4 -34.85 -25.30 -39.60
N ASN A 5 -35.89 -25.74 -38.89
CA ASN A 5 -35.95 -25.63 -37.43
C ASN A 5 -34.99 -26.61 -36.74
N GLN A 6 -34.75 -27.78 -37.33
CA GLN A 6 -33.77 -28.74 -36.84
C GLN A 6 -32.32 -28.24 -37.03
N ALA A 7 -32.02 -27.62 -38.17
CA ALA A 7 -30.73 -26.98 -38.44
C ALA A 7 -30.47 -25.76 -37.53
N LEU A 8 -31.50 -24.97 -37.22
CA LEU A 8 -31.38 -23.87 -36.26
C LEU A 8 -31.20 -24.35 -34.81
N GLY A 9 -31.84 -25.46 -34.43
CA GLY A 9 -31.66 -26.08 -33.11
C GLY A 9 -30.24 -26.61 -32.89
N SER A 10 -29.65 -27.27 -33.89
CA SER A 10 -28.27 -27.77 -33.81
C SER A 10 -27.23 -26.64 -33.87
N LEU A 11 -27.50 -25.55 -34.61
CA LEU A 11 -26.64 -24.36 -34.62
C LEU A 11 -26.65 -23.64 -33.25
N ARG A 12 -27.80 -23.62 -32.57
CA ARG A 12 -27.95 -23.02 -31.23
C ARG A 12 -27.20 -23.82 -30.15
N LEU A 13 -27.27 -25.15 -30.22
CA LEU A 13 -26.51 -26.06 -29.35
C LEU A 13 -24.98 -25.99 -29.61
N GLY A 14 -24.56 -25.81 -30.86
CA GLY A 14 -23.14 -25.66 -31.22
C GLY A 14 -22.51 -24.34 -30.77
N LEU A 15 -23.30 -23.26 -30.68
CA LEU A 15 -22.84 -21.97 -30.14
C LEU A 15 -22.80 -21.93 -28.60
N GLU A 16 -23.44 -22.89 -27.94
CA GLU A 16 -23.49 -23.00 -26.48
C GLU A 16 -22.30 -23.81 -25.91
N GLN A 17 -21.70 -24.70 -26.73
CA GLN A 17 -20.57 -25.55 -26.32
C GLN A 17 -19.25 -25.23 -27.06
N SER A 18 -18.94 -23.94 -27.28
CA SER A 18 -17.62 -23.59 -27.82
C SER A 18 -16.59 -23.58 -26.67
N PRO A 19 -15.49 -24.34 -26.76
CA PRO A 19 -14.45 -24.39 -25.71
C PRO A 19 -13.81 -23.00 -25.49
N PHE A 20 -13.94 -22.11 -26.47
CA PHE A 20 -13.52 -20.72 -26.39
C PHE A 20 -14.31 -19.92 -25.36
N LYS A 21 -15.65 -20.08 -25.30
CA LYS A 21 -16.49 -19.38 -24.32
C LYS A 21 -16.18 -19.84 -22.90
N THR A 22 -16.05 -21.15 -22.69
CA THR A 22 -15.70 -21.73 -21.39
C THR A 22 -14.31 -21.27 -20.91
N THR A 23 -13.32 -21.25 -21.82
CA THR A 23 -11.97 -20.77 -21.50
C THR A 23 -11.95 -19.29 -21.15
N MET A 24 -12.71 -18.46 -21.88
CA MET A 24 -12.78 -17.02 -21.61
C MET A 24 -13.46 -16.71 -20.27
N VAL A 25 -14.51 -17.45 -19.93
CA VAL A 25 -15.20 -17.32 -18.63
C VAL A 25 -14.31 -17.81 -17.48
N ALA A 26 -13.57 -18.90 -17.65
CA ALA A 26 -12.62 -19.41 -16.66
C ALA A 26 -11.46 -18.41 -16.41
N LEU A 27 -10.93 -17.79 -17.48
CA LEU A 27 -9.90 -16.73 -17.37
C LEU A 27 -10.43 -15.51 -16.61
N LEU A 28 -11.63 -15.05 -16.96
CA LEU A 28 -12.27 -13.91 -16.28
C LEU A 28 -12.51 -14.23 -14.79
N PHE A 29 -13.00 -15.42 -14.49
CA PHE A 29 -13.23 -15.87 -13.11
C PHE A 29 -11.91 -15.99 -12.34
N THR A 30 -10.85 -16.50 -12.97
CA THR A 30 -9.52 -16.59 -12.35
C THR A 30 -8.94 -15.21 -12.06
N LEU A 31 -9.08 -14.25 -13.00
CA LEU A 31 -8.65 -12.86 -12.81
C LEU A 31 -9.41 -12.17 -11.68
N LEU A 32 -10.73 -12.34 -11.62
CA LEU A 32 -11.57 -11.82 -10.54
C LEU A 32 -11.19 -12.43 -9.18
N MET A 33 -11.07 -13.75 -9.11
CA MET A 33 -10.67 -14.46 -7.89
C MET A 33 -9.24 -14.12 -7.46
N PHE A 34 -8.31 -13.91 -8.39
CA PHE A 34 -6.93 -13.52 -8.07
C PHE A 34 -6.88 -12.15 -7.40
N SER A 35 -7.66 -11.17 -7.88
CA SER A 35 -7.76 -9.85 -7.24
C SER A 35 -8.35 -9.93 -5.82
N GLY A 36 -9.38 -10.75 -5.63
CA GLY A 36 -10.00 -10.99 -4.32
C GLY A 36 -9.05 -11.69 -3.36
N LEU A 37 -8.38 -12.75 -3.82
CA LEU A 37 -7.44 -13.53 -3.03
C LEU A 37 -6.21 -12.71 -2.64
N ARG A 38 -5.72 -11.84 -3.54
CA ARG A 38 -4.62 -10.91 -3.24
C ARG A 38 -5.02 -9.88 -2.18
N SER A 39 -6.23 -9.33 -2.26
CA SER A 39 -6.76 -8.38 -1.26
C SER A 39 -6.89 -9.03 0.11
N VAL A 40 -7.46 -10.24 0.15
CA VAL A 40 -7.60 -11.02 1.38
C VAL A 40 -6.23 -11.43 1.94
N GLY A 41 -5.31 -11.87 1.08
CA GLY A 41 -3.95 -12.24 1.48
C GLY A 41 -3.17 -11.07 2.09
N LEU A 42 -3.27 -9.86 1.51
CA LEU A 42 -2.64 -8.66 2.07
C LEU A 42 -3.23 -8.28 3.43
N ARG A 43 -4.54 -8.43 3.60
CA ARG A 43 -5.21 -8.16 4.89
C ARG A 43 -4.85 -9.18 5.96
N LEU A 44 -4.82 -10.46 5.60
CA LEU A 44 -4.41 -11.53 6.52
C LEU A 44 -2.93 -11.40 6.91
N PHE A 45 -2.07 -11.04 5.96
CA PHE A 45 -0.67 -10.74 6.24
C PHE A 45 -0.54 -9.55 7.19
N SER A 46 -1.28 -8.45 6.93
CA SER A 46 -1.31 -7.27 7.79
C SER A 46 -1.85 -7.56 9.20
N MET A 47 -2.78 -8.51 9.35
CA MET A 47 -3.28 -8.94 10.67
C MET A 47 -2.26 -9.82 11.40
N ALA A 48 -1.59 -10.71 10.67
CA ALA A 48 -0.60 -11.63 11.24
C ALA A 48 0.69 -10.92 11.68
N THR A 49 1.03 -9.76 11.11
CA THR A 49 2.26 -9.04 11.43
C THR A 49 2.17 -8.14 12.67
N GLU A 50 1.04 -8.06 13.39
CA GLU A 50 0.87 -7.35 14.68
C GLU A 50 1.47 -5.92 14.79
N THR A 51 1.81 -5.26 13.68
CA THR A 51 2.73 -4.10 13.73
C THR A 51 2.01 -2.76 13.81
N TYR A 52 0.67 -2.74 13.74
CA TYR A 52 -0.08 -1.51 13.67
C TYR A 52 -1.27 -1.53 14.64
N ALA A 53 -1.12 -0.83 15.76
CA ALA A 53 -2.22 -0.48 16.65
C ALA A 53 -2.78 0.90 16.23
N PRO A 54 -4.00 0.97 15.65
CA PRO A 54 -4.61 2.24 15.27
C PRO A 54 -4.68 3.19 16.47
N GLY A 55 -4.21 4.43 16.31
CA GLY A 55 -4.25 5.47 17.35
C GLY A 55 -2.96 5.68 18.14
N THR A 56 -1.94 4.83 17.97
CA THR A 56 -0.62 5.05 18.62
C THR A 56 0.29 5.98 17.81
N HIS A 57 0.20 5.92 16.48
CA HIS A 57 1.07 6.67 15.57
C HIS A 57 0.25 7.22 14.39
N SER A 58 0.35 8.52 14.14
CA SER A 58 -0.22 9.16 12.94
C SER A 58 0.86 9.24 11.86
N ALA A 59 0.83 8.28 10.93
CA ALA A 59 1.68 8.27 9.74
C ALA A 59 0.95 8.95 8.58
N ALA A 60 1.47 10.07 8.09
CA ALA A 60 1.04 10.60 6.80
C ALA A 60 2.05 10.18 5.74
N PHE A 61 1.59 9.44 4.75
CA PHE A 61 2.34 9.23 3.51
C PHE A 61 2.27 10.52 2.71
N ILE A 62 3.42 11.13 2.42
CA ILE A 62 3.44 12.15 1.38
C ILE A 62 3.29 11.41 0.06
N THR A 63 2.15 11.57 -0.60
CA THR A 63 2.06 11.26 -2.02
C THR A 63 2.99 12.23 -2.75
N CYS A 64 4.19 11.78 -3.10
CA CYS A 64 5.09 12.56 -3.94
C CYS A 64 4.33 12.90 -5.25
N PRO A 65 4.38 14.15 -5.71
CA PRO A 65 3.59 14.59 -6.86
C PRO A 65 3.98 13.87 -8.16
N ASN A 66 5.21 13.34 -8.23
CA ASN A 66 5.68 12.46 -9.29
C ASN A 66 6.93 11.66 -8.88
N MET A 67 7.27 10.64 -9.67
CA MET A 67 8.41 9.74 -9.46
C MET A 67 9.78 10.45 -9.48
N LYS A 68 9.92 11.56 -10.22
CA LYS A 68 11.18 12.29 -10.31
C LYS A 68 11.52 12.97 -8.98
N VAL A 69 10.54 13.61 -8.35
CA VAL A 69 10.71 14.24 -7.04
C VAL A 69 11.04 13.21 -5.97
N ALA A 70 10.40 12.04 -6.01
CA ALA A 70 10.73 10.93 -5.10
C ALA A 70 12.20 10.50 -5.25
N LYS A 71 12.68 10.33 -6.48
CA LYS A 71 14.09 9.98 -6.77
C LYS A 71 15.09 11.05 -6.36
N GLU A 72 14.74 12.32 -6.51
CA GLU A 72 15.62 13.42 -6.08
C GLU A 72 15.74 13.50 -4.56
N ILE A 73 14.68 13.18 -3.82
CA ILE A 73 14.71 13.09 -2.35
C ILE A 73 15.53 11.87 -1.88
N ALA A 74 15.47 10.77 -2.62
CA ALA A 74 16.17 9.52 -2.34
C ALA A 74 17.61 9.45 -2.88
N ARG A 75 18.17 10.58 -3.34
CA ARG A 75 19.55 10.66 -3.83
C ARG A 75 20.51 10.93 -2.69
N TYR A 76 21.53 10.08 -2.57
CA TYR A 76 22.61 10.27 -1.60
C TYR A 76 23.96 9.87 -2.20
N GLU A 77 25.04 10.36 -1.60
CA GLU A 77 26.40 9.98 -1.98
C GLU A 77 26.87 8.82 -1.10
N TRP A 78 27.31 7.74 -1.73
CA TRP A 78 27.87 6.58 -1.07
C TRP A 78 29.16 6.13 -1.75
N LYS A 79 30.26 6.06 -0.98
CA LYS A 79 31.60 5.67 -1.46
C LYS A 79 32.07 6.42 -2.72
N GLY A 80 31.72 7.70 -2.84
CA GLY A 80 32.09 8.56 -3.96
C GLY A 80 31.23 8.40 -5.21
N ASN A 81 30.14 7.61 -5.14
CA ASN A 81 29.15 7.49 -6.20
C ASN A 81 27.81 8.11 -5.75
N ILE A 82 27.08 8.71 -6.68
CA ILE A 82 25.68 9.11 -6.44
C ILE A 82 24.83 7.86 -6.62
N GLU A 83 24.16 7.44 -5.56
CA GLU A 83 23.19 6.35 -5.58
C GLU A 83 21.77 6.92 -5.74
N GLU A 84 20.91 6.19 -6.45
CA GLU A 84 19.48 6.50 -6.60
C GLU A 84 18.68 5.29 -6.16
N ASP A 85 18.01 5.40 -5.01
CA ASP A 85 17.15 4.33 -4.51
C ASP A 85 15.66 4.72 -4.55
N ASN A 86 14.77 3.75 -4.41
CA ASN A 86 13.32 4.03 -4.37
C ASN A 86 12.84 4.14 -2.92
N GLU A 87 12.97 5.34 -2.35
CA GLU A 87 12.57 5.61 -0.97
C GLU A 87 11.22 6.32 -0.88
N VAL A 88 10.62 6.27 0.31
CA VAL A 88 9.39 7.00 0.64
C VAL A 88 9.63 7.93 1.82
N LEU A 89 9.24 9.19 1.67
CA LEU A 89 9.29 10.14 2.78
C LEU A 89 8.08 9.92 3.71
N LEU A 90 8.36 9.49 4.94
CA LEU A 90 7.37 9.26 5.98
C LEU A 90 7.31 10.45 6.94
N MET A 91 6.14 11.08 7.08
CA MET A 91 5.92 12.15 8.07
C MET A 91 5.08 11.66 9.24
N ILE A 92 5.73 11.45 10.38
CA ILE A 92 5.08 11.05 11.64
C ILE A 92 4.89 12.27 12.52
N LYS A 93 3.70 12.40 13.13
CA LYS A 93 3.41 13.42 14.14
C LYS A 93 3.36 12.74 15.49
N THR A 94 4.19 13.18 16.42
CA THR A 94 4.27 12.64 17.77
C THR A 94 4.68 13.71 18.76
N ARG A 95 4.67 13.39 20.05
CA ARG A 95 5.17 14.26 21.12
C ARG A 95 6.69 14.23 21.17
N SER A 96 7.30 15.34 21.58
CA SER A 96 8.75 15.43 21.77
C SER A 96 9.28 14.36 22.74
N THR A 97 8.49 13.97 23.74
CA THR A 97 8.82 12.91 24.72
C THR A 97 8.92 11.52 24.10
N LYS A 98 8.24 11.26 22.97
CA LYS A 98 8.20 9.96 22.29
C LYS A 98 9.17 9.85 21.10
N VAL A 99 9.91 10.93 20.78
CA VAL A 99 10.83 10.94 19.64
C VAL A 99 11.94 9.90 19.82
N GLY A 100 12.45 9.74 21.05
CA GLY A 100 13.44 8.72 21.39
C GLY A 100 12.93 7.32 21.06
N ASP A 101 11.83 6.91 21.71
CA ASP A 101 11.20 5.60 21.51
C ASP A 101 10.89 5.31 20.04
N LEU A 102 10.38 6.31 19.31
CA LEU A 102 10.09 6.19 17.89
C LEU A 102 11.35 5.96 17.06
N ALA A 103 12.44 6.70 17.32
CA ALA A 103 13.69 6.53 16.62
C ALA A 103 14.31 5.15 16.88
N GLU A 104 14.22 4.66 18.12
CA GLU A 104 14.66 3.30 18.47
C GLU A 104 13.85 2.24 17.73
N TYR A 105 12.52 2.38 17.73
CA TYR A 105 11.64 1.49 17.01
C TYR A 105 11.94 1.46 15.51
N VAL A 106 12.07 2.62 14.87
CA VAL A 106 12.41 2.71 13.44
C VAL A 106 13.72 1.98 13.17
N ARG A 107 14.80 2.24 13.94
CA ARG A 107 16.07 1.51 13.77
C ARG A 107 15.93 -0.01 13.93
N SER A 108 15.03 -0.48 14.80
CA SER A 108 14.85 -1.91 15.05
C SER A 108 14.18 -2.66 13.89
N VAL A 109 13.39 -1.95 13.07
CA VAL A 109 12.61 -2.55 11.97
C VAL A 109 13.07 -2.12 10.58
N HIS A 110 13.87 -1.06 10.48
CA HIS A 110 14.31 -0.51 9.20
C HIS A 110 15.34 -1.44 8.54
N PRO A 111 15.26 -1.67 7.21
CA PRO A 111 16.19 -2.57 6.50
C PRO A 111 17.62 -2.03 6.42
N TYR A 112 17.82 -0.72 6.63
CA TYR A 112 19.13 -0.08 6.55
C TYR A 112 19.84 -0.09 7.91
N GLU A 113 21.15 -0.27 7.87
CA GLU A 113 22.03 -0.19 9.05
C GLU A 113 21.94 1.18 9.74
N VAL A 114 21.82 2.25 8.95
CA VAL A 114 21.66 3.63 9.43
C VAL A 114 20.38 4.20 8.85
N ALA A 115 19.29 4.12 9.60
CA ALA A 115 18.00 4.70 9.22
C ALA A 115 17.98 6.22 9.44
N GLU A 116 17.49 6.98 8.44
CA GLU A 116 17.28 8.42 8.60
C GLU A 116 16.04 8.68 9.49
N VAL A 117 16.25 9.31 10.65
CA VAL A 117 15.18 9.78 11.53
C VAL A 117 15.52 11.18 12.02
N ILE A 118 14.75 12.17 11.56
CA ILE A 118 14.94 13.57 11.89
C ILE A 118 13.63 14.14 12.46
N SER A 119 13.72 14.86 13.58
CA SER A 119 12.57 15.52 14.21
C SER A 119 12.63 17.04 14.05
N LEU A 120 11.50 17.67 13.71
CA LEU A 120 11.34 19.11 13.66
C LEU A 120 10.26 19.57 14.66
N PRO A 121 10.45 20.65 15.41
CA PRO A 121 9.43 21.18 16.33
C PRO A 121 8.23 21.76 15.55
N ILE A 122 7.03 21.62 16.12
CA ILE A 122 5.81 22.26 15.62
C ILE A 122 5.57 23.52 16.47
N ASP A 123 5.96 24.69 15.96
CA ASP A 123 5.83 25.96 16.68
C ASP A 123 4.42 26.55 16.62
N GLN A 124 3.70 26.32 15.52
CA GLN A 124 2.35 26.85 15.27
C GLN A 124 1.50 25.83 14.50
N GLY A 125 0.18 25.89 14.70
CA GLY A 125 -0.76 25.03 13.99
C GLY A 125 -2.21 25.31 14.38
N ASN A 126 -3.14 24.60 13.74
CA ASN A 126 -4.56 24.72 14.04
C ASN A 126 -4.87 24.23 15.47
N PRO A 127 -5.31 25.09 16.42
CA PRO A 127 -5.40 24.71 17.83
C PRO A 127 -6.27 23.48 18.13
N PRO A 128 -7.47 23.29 17.52
CA PRO A 128 -8.26 22.07 17.69
C PRO A 128 -7.53 20.80 17.24
N TYR A 129 -6.72 20.88 16.17
CA TYR A 129 -5.96 19.74 15.68
C TYR A 129 -4.81 19.37 16.62
N LEU A 130 -4.07 20.37 17.12
CA LEU A 130 -2.99 20.14 18.08
C LEU A 130 -3.52 19.59 19.40
N LYS A 131 -4.70 20.04 19.84
CA LYS A 131 -5.40 19.47 21.00
C LYS A 131 -5.78 18.01 20.77
N TRP A 132 -6.38 17.69 19.63
CA TRP A 132 -6.70 16.30 19.30
C TRP A 132 -5.42 15.43 19.24
N LEU A 133 -4.35 15.93 18.62
CA LEU A 133 -3.08 15.21 18.53
C LEU A 133 -2.49 14.92 19.91
N SER A 134 -2.57 15.87 20.84
CA SER A 134 -2.09 15.69 22.21
C SER A 134 -2.98 14.75 23.03
N GLU A 135 -4.28 14.65 22.73
CA GLU A 135 -5.18 13.69 23.37
C GLU A 135 -4.96 12.25 22.88
N VAL A 136 -4.67 12.05 21.60
CA VAL A 136 -4.48 10.69 21.03
C VAL A 136 -3.09 10.12 21.25
N VAL A 137 -2.06 10.96 21.37
CA VAL A 137 -0.70 10.53 21.72
C VAL A 137 -0.51 10.76 23.22
N PRO A 138 -0.48 9.72 24.08
CA PRO A 138 -0.26 9.89 25.52
C PRO A 138 1.19 10.34 25.83
N GLU A 139 1.40 10.89 27.03
CA GLU A 139 2.74 11.22 27.57
C GLU A 139 3.63 9.98 27.72
#